data_AF-A0A1D2M2E5-F1
#
_entry.id   AF-A0A1D2M2E5-F1
#
_cell.length_a   1.000
_cell.length_b   1.000
_cell.length_c   1.000
_cell.angle_alpha   90.00
_cell.angle_beta   90.00
_cell.angle_gamma   90.00
#
_symmetry.space_group_name_H-M   'P 1'
#
loop_
_entity.id
_entity.type
_entity.pdbx_description
1 polymer ?
#
loop_
_entity_poly.entity_id
_entity_poly.type
_entity_poly.pdbx_seq_one_letter_code
_entity_poly.pdbx_strand_id
1 'polypeptide(L)'
;MIENETNTLVISDFDDVVVKGMLEYLYTGTTYCMAERAPELLQIAEKYNLEGLKENCEYAMAESLSHENAGMFLVLAHTHNAPHLKQRTVGFINW
;
A
#
# COMPACT_ATOMS: atom_id res chain seq x y z
N MET A 1 5.90 -24.31 -9.33
CA MET A 1 5.70 -22.87 -9.55
C MET A 1 5.17 -22.74 -10.96
N ILE A 2 3.85 -22.64 -11.11
CA ILE A 2 3.11 -22.80 -12.38
C ILE A 2 2.84 -21.41 -12.96
N GLU A 3 3.90 -20.63 -13.18
CA GLU A 3 3.78 -19.29 -13.78
C GLU A 3 4.12 -19.28 -15.28
N ASN A 4 4.50 -20.42 -15.88
CA ASN A 4 5.22 -20.40 -17.16
C ASN A 4 4.46 -20.91 -18.40
N GLU A 5 3.13 -21.05 -18.39
CA GLU A 5 2.42 -21.65 -19.55
C GLU A 5 1.29 -20.81 -20.16
N THR A 6 0.81 -19.74 -19.53
CA THR A 6 -0.38 -19.00 -20.03
C THR A 6 -0.23 -17.48 -20.16
N ASN A 7 0.92 -16.87 -19.81
CA ASN A 7 1.11 -15.39 -19.78
C ASN A 7 -0.01 -14.63 -19.04
N THR A 8 -0.75 -15.31 -18.15
CA THR A 8 -1.94 -14.75 -17.50
C THR A 8 -1.76 -14.84 -15.99
N LEU A 9 -1.72 -13.69 -15.33
CA LEU A 9 -1.68 -13.57 -13.87
C LEU A 9 -3.11 -13.28 -13.39
N VAL A 10 -3.70 -14.20 -12.62
CA VAL A 10 -5.01 -14.00 -12.00
C VAL A 10 -4.83 -13.45 -10.59
N ILE A 11 -5.28 -12.21 -10.37
CA ILE A 11 -5.28 -11.57 -9.06
C ILE A 11 -6.73 -11.57 -8.55
N SER A 12 -7.01 -12.35 -7.49
CA SER A 12 -8.35 -12.45 -6.89
C SER A 12 -8.42 -11.90 -5.46
N ASP A 13 -7.26 -11.59 -4.86
CA ASP A 13 -7.16 -11.07 -3.49
C ASP A 13 -7.40 -9.55 -3.39
N PHE A 14 -7.48 -8.84 -4.53
CA PHE A 14 -7.58 -7.38 -4.57
C PHE A 14 -8.69 -6.92 -5.52
N ASP A 15 -9.25 -5.77 -5.18
CA ASP A 15 -10.26 -5.08 -5.98
C ASP A 15 -9.66 -4.57 -7.30
N ASP A 16 -10.49 -4.44 -8.34
CA ASP A 16 -10.03 -4.02 -9.67
C ASP A 16 -9.39 -2.63 -9.64
N VAL A 17 -9.87 -1.75 -8.75
CA VAL A 17 -9.32 -0.40 -8.56
C VAL A 17 -7.89 -0.46 -8.03
N VAL A 18 -7.59 -1.36 -7.11
CA VAL A 18 -6.27 -1.52 -6.49
C VAL A 18 -5.29 -2.13 -7.49
N VAL A 19 -5.73 -3.15 -8.25
CA VAL A 19 -4.93 -3.76 -9.31
C VAL A 19 -4.64 -2.76 -10.43
N LYS A 20 -5.63 -1.94 -10.80
CA LYS A 20 -5.44 -0.87 -11.77
C LYS A 20 -4.45 0.17 -11.26
N GLY A 21 -4.52 0.57 -9.99
CA GLY A 21 -3.55 1.48 -9.38
C GLY A 21 -2.13 0.94 -9.40
N MET A 22 -1.94 -0.35 -9.12
CA MET A 22 -0.64 -1.04 -9.26
C MET A 22 -0.15 -1.00 -10.71
N LEU A 23 -1.00 -1.31 -11.69
CA LEU A 23 -0.64 -1.27 -13.10
C LEU A 23 -0.28 0.15 -13.55
N GLU A 24 -1.08 1.15 -13.19
CA GLU A 24 -0.77 2.56 -13.45
C GLU A 24 0.60 2.93 -12.89
N TYR A 25 0.92 2.54 -11.67
CA TYR A 25 2.23 2.76 -11.08
C TYR A 25 3.35 2.07 -11.87
N LEU A 26 3.14 0.81 -12.28
CA LEU A 26 4.14 0.05 -13.05
C LEU A 26 4.44 0.69 -14.42
N TYR A 27 3.43 1.25 -15.08
CA TYR A 27 3.56 1.83 -16.41
C TYR A 27 3.90 3.33 -16.42
N THR A 28 3.52 4.08 -15.38
CA THR A 28 3.65 5.55 -15.34
C THR A 28 4.52 6.07 -14.20
N GLY A 29 4.82 5.24 -13.20
CA GLY A 29 5.51 5.62 -11.97
C GLY A 29 4.63 6.34 -10.95
N THR A 30 3.33 6.50 -11.21
CA THR A 30 2.38 7.22 -10.31
C THR A 30 1.02 6.51 -10.26
N THR A 31 0.23 6.77 -9.21
CA THR A 31 -1.15 6.26 -9.11
C THR A 31 -2.07 7.29 -8.45
N TYR A 32 -3.28 7.42 -8.99
CA TYR A 32 -4.26 8.40 -8.51
C TYR A 32 -5.12 7.89 -7.35
N CYS A 33 -5.19 6.57 -7.15
CA CYS A 33 -6.02 5.97 -6.10
C CYS A 33 -5.34 5.97 -4.72
N MET A 34 -4.14 6.55 -4.59
CA MET A 34 -3.33 6.50 -3.38
C MET A 34 -4.00 7.15 -2.17
N ALA A 35 -4.76 8.23 -2.35
CA ALA A 35 -5.39 8.92 -1.22
C ALA A 35 -6.55 8.13 -0.61
N GLU A 36 -7.29 7.38 -1.42
CA GLU A 36 -8.52 6.71 -1.02
C GLU A 36 -8.29 5.22 -0.69
N ARG A 37 -7.32 4.59 -1.38
CA ARG A 37 -7.01 3.16 -1.28
C ARG A 37 -5.57 2.90 -0.83
N ALA A 38 -4.96 3.85 -0.11
CA ALA A 38 -3.61 3.71 0.45
C ALA A 38 -3.37 2.37 1.20
N PRO A 39 -4.29 1.90 2.06
CA PRO A 39 -4.04 0.68 2.81
C PRO A 39 -4.09 -0.57 1.93
N GLU A 40 -5.00 -0.66 0.95
CA GLU A 40 -5.02 -1.80 0.01
C GLU A 40 -3.85 -1.76 -0.97
N LEU A 41 -3.46 -0.56 -1.42
CA LEU A 41 -2.29 -0.37 -2.27
C LEU A 41 -0.99 -0.75 -1.56
N LEU A 42 -0.89 -0.52 -0.25
CA LEU A 42 0.24 -1.00 0.54
C LEU A 42 0.30 -2.54 0.55
N GLN A 43 -0.84 -3.22 0.65
CA GLN A 43 -0.87 -4.69 0.65
C GLN A 43 -0.40 -5.27 -0.69
N ILE A 44 -0.88 -4.71 -1.81
CA ILE A 44 -0.48 -5.18 -3.14
C ILE A 44 1.00 -4.82 -3.41
N ALA A 45 1.45 -3.64 -2.96
CA ALA A 45 2.84 -3.25 -3.06
C ALA A 45 3.75 -4.21 -2.29
N GLU A 46 3.38 -4.61 -1.07
CA GLU A 46 4.13 -5.61 -0.30
C GLU A 46 4.11 -6.98 -0.99
N LYS A 47 2.93 -7.44 -1.46
CA LYS A 47 2.80 -8.76 -2.09
C LYS A 47 3.63 -8.91 -3.36
N TYR A 48 3.71 -7.85 -4.16
CA TYR A 48 4.49 -7.82 -5.40
C TYR A 48 5.86 -7.16 -5.25
N ASN A 49 6.25 -6.85 -4.01
CA ASN A 49 7.54 -6.25 -3.64
C ASN A 49 7.87 -4.95 -4.43
N LEU A 50 6.87 -4.08 -4.59
CA LEU A 50 6.97 -2.78 -5.23
C LEU A 50 7.38 -1.71 -4.20
N GLU A 51 8.67 -1.63 -3.88
CA GLU A 51 9.21 -0.72 -2.86
C GLU A 51 8.80 0.75 -3.08
N GLY A 52 8.88 1.25 -4.30
CA GLY A 52 8.52 2.65 -4.57
C GLY A 52 7.02 2.95 -4.43
N LEU A 53 6.14 1.98 -4.69
CA LEU A 53 4.71 2.13 -4.42
C LEU A 53 4.44 2.10 -2.92
N LYS A 54 5.16 1.23 -2.20
CA LYS A 54 5.09 1.09 -0.75
C LYS A 54 5.48 2.40 -0.05
N GLU A 55 6.63 2.98 -0.37
CA GLU A 55 7.08 4.26 0.20
C GLU A 55 6.07 5.38 -0.04
N ASN A 56 5.52 5.47 -1.26
CA ASN A 56 4.51 6.48 -1.57
C ASN A 56 3.22 6.26 -0.76
N CYS A 57 2.77 5.01 -0.58
CA CYS A 57 1.63 4.68 0.26
C CYS A 57 1.89 5.05 1.73
N GLU A 58 3.10 4.78 2.25
CA GLU A 58 3.51 5.15 3.60
C GLU A 58 3.44 6.67 3.80
N TYR A 59 3.88 7.45 2.81
CA TYR A 59 3.83 8.91 2.84
C TYR A 59 2.38 9.45 2.83
N ALA A 60 1.53 8.94 1.94
CA ALA A 60 0.13 9.35 1.86
C ALA A 60 -0.67 8.99 3.13
N MET A 61 -0.41 7.82 3.72
CA MET A 61 -1.01 7.45 5.01
C MET A 61 -0.48 8.30 6.15
N ALA A 62 0.81 8.65 6.14
CA ALA A 62 1.40 9.58 7.10
C ALA A 62 0.77 10.98 7.05
N GLU A 63 0.44 11.49 5.85
CA GLU A 63 -0.22 12.79 5.69
C GLU A 63 -1.69 12.78 6.10
N SER A 64 -2.38 11.64 5.93
CA SER A 64 -3.78 11.47 6.31
C SER A 64 -3.98 11.03 7.77
N LEU A 65 -2.91 10.94 8.57
CA LEU A 65 -2.98 10.56 9.99
C LEU A 65 -3.95 11.47 10.78
N SER A 66 -4.85 10.82 11.49
CA SER A 66 -5.93 11.40 12.30
C SER A 66 -6.11 10.54 13.56
N HIS A 67 -6.69 11.11 14.62
CA HIS A 67 -6.86 10.39 15.89
C HIS A 67 -7.70 9.11 15.75
N GLU A 68 -8.69 9.09 14.84
CA GLU A 68 -9.51 7.91 14.56
C GLU A 68 -8.79 6.82 13.76
N ASN A 69 -7.89 7.19 12.84
CA ASN A 69 -7.25 6.23 11.93
C ASN A 69 -5.85 5.79 12.38
N ALA A 70 -5.23 6.49 13.32
CA ALA A 70 -3.88 6.19 13.81
C ALA A 70 -3.76 4.74 14.34
N GLY A 71 -4.78 4.25 15.04
CA GLY A 71 -4.79 2.86 15.53
C GLY A 71 -4.81 1.83 14.38
N MET A 72 -5.66 2.07 13.38
CA MET A 72 -5.75 1.20 12.20
C MET A 72 -4.45 1.22 11.38
N PHE A 73 -3.86 2.39 11.16
CA PHE A 73 -2.61 2.54 10.42
C PHE A 73 -1.43 1.88 11.12
N LEU A 74 -1.39 1.90 12.45
CA LEU A 74 -0.34 1.20 13.21
C LEU A 74 -0.38 -0.32 12.99
N VAL A 75 -1.59 -0.89 13.00
CA VAL A 75 -1.79 -2.33 12.76
C VAL A 75 -1.45 -2.69 11.31
N LEU A 76 -1.89 -1.88 10.34
CA LEU A 76 -1.54 -2.03 8.93
C LEU A 76 -0.02 -1.97 8.73
N ALA A 77 0.64 -0.97 9.30
CA ALA A 77 2.08 -0.79 9.18
C ALA A 77 2.86 -1.97 9.78
N HIS A 78 2.37 -2.53 10.89
CA HIS A 78 2.97 -3.72 11.48
C HIS A 78 2.76 -4.97 10.64
N THR A 79 1.57 -5.12 10.03
CA THR A 79 1.19 -6.29 9.24
C THR A 79 1.92 -6.33 7.89
N HIS A 80 2.05 -5.18 7.23
CA HIS A 80 2.68 -5.05 5.90
C HIS A 80 4.13 -4.56 5.97
N ASN A 81 4.76 -4.72 7.14
CA ASN A 81 6.17 -4.41 7.39
C ASN A 81 6.59 -3.04 6.85
N ALA A 82 5.82 -2.00 7.15
CA ALA A 82 6.00 -0.62 6.68
C ALA A 82 6.61 0.26 7.80
N PRO A 83 7.95 0.34 7.88
CA PRO A 83 8.62 0.94 9.03
C PRO A 83 8.46 2.47 9.09
N HIS A 84 8.38 3.17 7.95
CA HIS A 84 8.25 4.64 7.94
C HIS A 84 6.86 5.05 8.42
N LEU A 85 5.82 4.38 7.93
CA LEU A 85 4.45 4.59 8.40
C LEU A 85 4.36 4.31 9.91
N LYS A 86 4.89 3.18 10.39
CA LYS A 86 4.89 2.84 11.81
C LYS A 86 5.55 3.94 12.65
N GLN A 87 6.74 4.41 12.26
CA GLN A 87 7.44 5.46 12.99
C GLN A 87 6.62 6.76 13.03
N ARG A 88 6.00 7.14 11.91
CA ARG A 88 5.17 8.34 11.84
C ARG A 88 3.91 8.23 12.70
N THR A 89 3.22 7.10 12.64
CA THR A 89 2.02 6.84 13.44
C THR A 89 2.33 6.82 14.93
N VAL A 90 3.43 6.19 15.35
CA VAL A 90 3.87 6.21 16.76
C VAL A 90 4.27 7.62 17.21
N GLY A 91 4.91 8.39 16.34
CA GLY A 91 5.22 9.80 16.60
C GLY A 91 3.96 10.65 16.79
N PHE A 92 2.92 10.39 15.99
CA PHE A 92 1.63 11.08 16.10
C PHE A 92 0.87 10.71 17.38
N ILE A 93 0.88 9.43 17.79
CA ILE A 93 0.21 8.96 19.01
C ILE A 93 0.90 9.47 20.29
N ASN A 94 2.22 9.67 20.26
CA ASN A 94 2.98 10.18 21.39
C ASN A 94 2.96 11.71 21.52
N TRP A 95 2.31 12.43 20.60
CA TRP A 95 2.19 13.89 20.62
C TRP A 95 0.94 14.32 21.38
#